data_AF-W1V1P0-F1
#
_entry.id   AF-W1V1P0-F1
#
_cell.length_a   1.000
_cell.length_b   1.000
_cell.length_c   1.000
_cell.angle_alpha   90.00
_cell.angle_beta   90.00
_cell.angle_gamma   90.00
#
_symmetry.space_group_name_H-M   'P 1'
#
loop_
_entity.id
_entity.type
_entity.pdbx_description
1 polymer ?
#
loop_
_entity_poly.entity_id
_entity_poly.type
_entity_poly.pdbx_seq_one_letter_code
_entity_poly.pdbx_strand_id
1 'polypeptide(L)'
;MTSEAKKVLVIGSGPIIIGQAAEFDYAGTQACRSLREEGYKVVLVNSNPATIMTDTDIADRVYVEPISLEFVTEVIKKERPWGLLATLGGQIRQINI
;
A
#
# COMPACT_ATOMS: atom_id res chain seq x y z
N MET A 1 -12.83 -5.28 -26.31
CA MET A 1 -11.89 -5.89 -25.34
C MET A 1 -11.80 -4.94 -24.17
N THR A 2 -12.47 -5.23 -23.06
CA THR A 2 -12.36 -4.41 -21.85
C THR A 2 -11.01 -4.74 -21.21
N SER A 3 -10.03 -3.83 -21.27
CA SER A 3 -8.77 -4.04 -20.55
C SER A 3 -9.07 -4.09 -19.05
N GLU A 4 -8.80 -5.20 -18.39
CA GLU A 4 -8.87 -5.23 -16.94
C GLU A 4 -7.87 -4.23 -16.37
N ALA A 5 -8.34 -3.39 -15.44
CA ALA A 5 -7.50 -2.42 -14.75
C ALA A 5 -6.36 -3.15 -14.01
N LYS A 6 -5.12 -2.75 -14.28
CA LYS A 6 -3.93 -3.30 -13.63
C LYS A 6 -3.97 -3.00 -12.14
N LYS A 7 -3.59 -3.97 -11.32
CA LYS A 7 -3.47 -3.78 -9.86
C LYS A 7 -2.07 -3.32 -9.47
N VAL A 8 -1.97 -2.36 -8.57
CA VAL A 8 -0.71 -1.97 -7.92
C VAL A 8 -0.81 -2.25 -6.43
N LEU A 9 0.17 -2.97 -5.90
CA LEU A 9 0.31 -3.17 -4.46
C LEU A 9 1.15 -2.03 -3.87
N VAL A 10 0.59 -1.30 -2.92
CA VAL A 10 1.27 -0.24 -2.16
C VAL A 10 1.60 -0.80 -0.78
N ILE A 11 2.85 -0.59 -0.34
CA ILE A 11 3.29 -0.94 1.00
C ILE A 11 3.33 0.32 1.85
N GLY A 12 2.49 0.36 2.88
CA GLY A 12 2.42 1.47 3.83
C GLY A 12 3.62 1.52 4.79
N SER A 13 3.65 2.56 5.63
CA SER A 13 4.74 2.80 6.58
C SER A 13 4.68 1.91 7.83
N GLY A 14 3.50 1.46 8.21
CA GLY A 14 3.27 0.79 9.49
C GLY A 14 3.06 1.80 10.63
N PRO A 15 3.37 1.43 11.89
CA PRO A 15 3.09 2.30 13.03
C PRO A 15 3.92 3.59 12.98
N ILE A 16 3.34 4.67 13.52
CA ILE A 16 4.05 5.93 13.70
C ILE A 16 5.12 5.76 14.78
N ILE A 17 6.37 6.09 14.43
CA ILE A 17 7.51 6.10 15.34
C ILE A 17 8.28 7.42 15.18
N ILE A 18 9.14 7.76 16.14
CA ILE A 18 9.98 8.96 16.04
C ILE A 18 10.85 8.86 14.79
N GLY A 19 10.78 9.86 13.91
CA GLY A 19 11.49 9.87 12.62
C GLY A 19 10.78 9.14 11.48
N GLN A 20 9.60 8.56 11.73
CA GLN A 20 8.71 8.00 10.70
C GLN A 20 7.27 8.29 11.08
N ALA A 21 6.80 9.49 10.74
CA ALA A 21 5.54 10.03 11.22
C ALA A 21 4.53 10.23 10.07
N ALA A 22 3.68 11.26 10.20
CA ALA A 22 2.52 11.51 9.35
C ALA A 22 2.86 11.78 7.88
N GLU A 23 4.10 12.16 7.58
CA GLU A 23 4.57 12.41 6.22
C GLU A 23 4.43 11.20 5.30
N PHE A 24 4.59 9.98 5.83
CA PHE A 24 4.46 8.75 5.05
C PHE A 24 2.99 8.33 4.85
N ASP A 25 2.12 8.64 5.82
CA ASP A 25 0.67 8.48 5.62
C ASP A 25 0.18 9.44 4.53
N TYR A 26 0.61 10.69 4.57
CA TYR A 26 0.29 11.67 3.54
C TYR A 26 0.79 11.23 2.16
N ALA A 27 2.07 10.88 2.03
CA ALA A 27 2.65 10.44 0.75
C ALA A 27 1.98 9.15 0.23
N GLY A 28 1.72 8.18 1.11
CA GLY A 28 0.99 6.95 0.79
C GLY A 28 -0.43 7.22 0.29
N THR A 29 -1.16 8.12 0.98
CA THR A 29 -2.50 8.55 0.58
C THR A 29 -2.49 9.20 -0.81
N GLN A 30 -1.56 10.12 -1.08
CA GLN A 30 -1.45 10.76 -2.38
C GLN A 30 -1.16 9.74 -3.49
N ALA A 31 -0.25 8.80 -3.25
CA ALA A 31 0.06 7.77 -4.24
C ALA A 31 -1.14 6.86 -4.55
N CYS A 32 -1.91 6.45 -3.54
CA CYS A 32 -3.14 5.70 -3.75
C CYS A 32 -4.14 6.47 -4.63
N ARG A 33 -4.32 7.77 -4.36
CA ARG A 33 -5.23 8.62 -5.15
C ARG A 33 -4.75 8.78 -6.58
N SER A 34 -3.49 9.14 -6.80
CA SER A 34 -2.93 9.31 -8.14
C SER A 34 -2.97 8.02 -8.96
N LEU A 35 -2.67 6.86 -8.36
CA LEU A 35 -2.78 5.56 -9.06
C LEU A 35 -4.22 5.28 -9.50
N ARG A 36 -5.21 5.61 -8.67
CA ARG A 36 -6.62 5.41 -9.01
C ARG A 36 -7.11 6.39 -10.07
N GLU A 37 -6.66 7.64 -10.02
CA GLU A 37 -6.93 8.66 -11.05
C GLU A 37 -6.39 8.22 -12.42
N GLU A 38 -5.24 7.54 -12.44
CA GLU A 38 -4.63 6.93 -13.64
C GLU A 38 -5.26 5.58 -14.04
N GLY A 39 -6.33 5.14 -13.37
CA GLY A 39 -7.09 3.94 -13.73
C GLY A 39 -6.51 2.61 -13.22
N TYR A 40 -5.58 2.63 -12.26
CA TYR A 40 -5.11 1.42 -11.58
C TYR A 40 -6.04 1.04 -10.42
N LYS A 41 -6.10 -0.26 -10.14
CA LYS A 41 -6.68 -0.78 -8.89
C LYS A 41 -5.62 -0.81 -7.81
N VAL A 42 -5.86 -0.18 -6.68
CA VAL A 42 -4.88 -0.09 -5.59
C VAL A 42 -5.20 -1.12 -4.51
N VAL A 43 -4.21 -1.96 -4.23
CA VAL A 43 -4.19 -2.83 -3.04
C VAL A 43 -3.21 -2.21 -2.07
N LEU A 44 -3.63 -1.94 -0.85
CA LEU A 44 -2.79 -1.40 0.21
C LEU A 44 -2.58 -2.45 1.32
N VAL A 45 -1.34 -2.58 1.79
CA VAL A 45 -1.02 -3.24 3.06
C VAL A 45 -0.42 -2.20 4.00
N ASN A 46 -1.02 -2.00 5.17
CA ASN A 46 -0.49 -1.12 6.21
C ASN A 46 -0.89 -1.62 7.59
N SER A 47 0.03 -1.66 8.55
CA SER A 47 -0.29 -2.19 9.89
C SER A 47 -0.88 -1.16 10.85
N ASN A 48 -0.96 0.11 10.45
CA ASN A 48 -1.45 1.18 11.32
C ASN A 48 -2.91 1.55 10.96
N PRO A 49 -3.90 1.20 11.80
CA PRO A 49 -5.30 1.53 11.54
C PRO A 49 -5.60 3.03 11.71
N ALA A 50 -4.72 3.79 12.36
CA ALA A 50 -4.92 5.21 12.65
C ALA A 50 -4.29 6.11 11.57
N THR A 51 -4.45 5.74 10.30
CA THR A 51 -3.92 6.48 9.15
C THR A 51 -5.01 6.75 8.12
N ILE A 52 -4.89 7.86 7.40
CA ILE A 52 -5.83 8.20 6.34
C ILE A 52 -5.71 7.19 5.20
N MET A 53 -4.49 6.73 4.87
CA MET A 53 -4.29 5.79 3.77
C MET A 53 -5.02 4.45 3.96
N THR A 54 -5.30 4.05 5.20
CA THR A 54 -6.06 2.81 5.51
C THR A 54 -7.57 2.97 5.40
N ASP A 55 -8.08 4.16 5.10
CA ASP A 55 -9.50 4.35 4.86
C ASP A 55 -9.94 3.66 3.55
N THR A 56 -11.16 3.15 3.57
CA THR A 56 -11.78 2.36 2.49
C THR A 56 -12.04 3.16 1.22
N ASP A 57 -12.04 4.49 1.30
CA ASP A 57 -12.17 5.38 0.16
C ASP A 57 -10.83 5.65 -0.54
N ILE A 58 -9.68 5.34 0.08
CA ILE A 58 -8.36 5.62 -0.47
C ILE A 58 -7.85 4.51 -1.41
N ALA A 59 -8.10 3.23 -1.11
CA ALA A 59 -7.67 2.10 -1.94
C ALA A 59 -8.82 1.13 -2.22
N ASP A 60 -8.79 0.42 -3.36
CA ASP A 60 -9.79 -0.59 -3.71
C ASP A 60 -9.79 -1.78 -2.74
N ARG A 61 -8.63 -2.09 -2.16
CA ARG A 61 -8.49 -3.12 -1.13
C ARG A 61 -7.48 -2.68 -0.08
N VAL A 62 -7.85 -2.73 1.20
CA VAL A 62 -6.97 -2.44 2.32
C VAL A 62 -6.79 -3.70 3.17
N TYR A 63 -5.54 -4.02 3.49
CA TYR A 63 -5.14 -5.04 4.46
C TYR A 63 -4.50 -4.35 5.65
N VAL A 64 -5.21 -4.33 6.79
CA VAL A 64 -4.71 -3.76 8.05
C VAL A 64 -4.05 -4.85 8.88
N GLU A 65 -2.85 -5.24 8.47
CA GLU A 65 -2.13 -6.41 8.98
C GLU A 65 -0.65 -6.09 9.15
N PRO A 66 0.10 -6.85 9.98
CA PRO A 66 1.54 -6.70 10.07
C PRO A 66 2.17 -6.83 8.68
N ILE A 67 2.93 -5.82 8.26
CA ILE A 67 3.64 -5.89 6.98
C ILE A 67 4.92 -6.71 7.19
N SER A 68 4.76 -8.03 7.17
CA SER A 68 5.83 -9.01 7.21
C SER A 68 6.07 -9.59 5.82
N LEU A 69 7.22 -10.23 5.60
CA LEU A 69 7.52 -10.88 4.32
C LEU A 69 6.48 -11.96 4.01
N GLU A 70 6.09 -12.75 5.02
CA GLU A 70 5.10 -13.82 4.90
C GLU A 70 3.75 -13.26 4.47
N PHE A 71 3.26 -12.23 5.18
CA PHE A 71 1.95 -11.66 4.89
C PHE A 71 1.91 -11.00 3.51
N VAL A 72 2.94 -10.20 3.18
CA VAL A 72 3.03 -9.55 1.86
C VAL A 72 3.15 -10.59 0.74
N THR A 73 3.87 -11.69 0.96
CA THR A 73 3.97 -12.80 -0.01
C THR A 73 2.60 -13.42 -0.29
N GLU A 74 1.80 -13.66 0.75
CA GLU A 74 0.44 -14.18 0.58
C GLU A 74 -0.48 -13.18 -0.14
N VAL A 75 -0.36 -11.88 0.16
CA VAL A 75 -1.08 -10.84 -0.58
C VAL A 75 -0.67 -10.81 -2.05
N ILE A 76 0.62 -10.90 -2.37
CA ILE A 76 1.11 -10.94 -3.77
C ILE A 76 0.55 -12.17 -4.50
N LYS A 77 0.59 -13.35 -3.89
CA LYS A 77 0.03 -14.59 -4.46
C LYS A 77 -1.48 -14.46 -4.75
N LYS A 78 -2.22 -13.87 -3.80
CA LYS A 78 -3.68 -13.71 -3.89
C LYS A 78 -4.08 -12.64 -4.89
N GLU A 79 -3.48 -11.46 -4.82
CA GLU A 79 -3.91 -10.29 -5.57
C GLU A 79 -3.29 -10.22 -6.96
N ARG A 80 -2.13 -10.87 -7.15
CA ARG A 80 -1.32 -10.87 -8.38
C ARG A 80 -1.13 -9.46 -8.95
N PRO A 81 -0.54 -8.53 -8.16
CA PRO A 81 -0.36 -7.16 -8.59
C PRO A 81 0.56 -7.09 -9.81
N TRP A 82 0.28 -6.16 -10.72
CA TRP A 82 1.12 -5.87 -11.88
C TRP A 82 2.40 -5.13 -11.48
N GLY A 83 2.33 -4.31 -10.42
CA GLY A 83 3.46 -3.55 -9.89
C GLY A 83 3.41 -3.42 -8.38
N LEU A 84 4.57 -3.14 -7.79
CA LEU A 84 4.74 -2.91 -6.36
C LEU A 84 5.31 -1.51 -6.14
N LEU A 85 4.72 -0.78 -5.20
CA LEU A 85 5.21 0.52 -4.74
C LEU A 85 5.62 0.42 -3.26
N ALA A 86 6.92 0.21 -3.04
CA ALA A 86 7.51 -0.01 -1.71
C ALA A 86 8.36 1.17 -1.19
N THR A 87 8.38 2.30 -1.91
CA THR A 87 9.23 3.46 -1.59
C THR A 87 8.58 4.46 -0.63
N LEU A 88 7.30 4.31 -0.34
CA LEU A 88 6.51 5.27 0.45
C LEU A 88 6.43 4.92 1.93
N GLY A 89 7.02 3.80 2.36
CA GLY A 89 6.94 3.29 3.73
C GLY A 89 8.10 3.72 4.65
N GLY A 90 8.98 4.62 4.21
CA GLY A 90 10.17 5.02 4.97
C GLY A 90 11.28 3.97 5.01
N GLN A 91 12.11 4.00 6.05
CA GLN A 91 13.37 3.25 6.14
C GLN A 91 13.17 1.75 6.46
N ILE A 92 12.02 1.40 7.05
CA ILE A 92 11.77 0.06 7.62
C ILE A 92 11.36 -0.99 6.56
N ARG A 93 11.01 -0.60 5.33
CA ARG A 93 10.29 -1.52 4.42
C ARG A 93 10.78 -1.56 2.97
N GLN A 94 12.09 -1.59 2.78
CA GLN A 94 12.65 -2.35 1.64
C GLN A 94 12.48 -3.84 1.95
N ILE A 95 11.32 -4.40 1.62
CA ILE A 95 11.16 -5.85 1.65
C ILE A 95 12.01 -6.38 0.48
N ASN A 96 13.06 -7.15 0.78
CA ASN A 96 13.81 -7.91 -0.23
C ASN A 96 12.91 -9.06 -0.70
N ILE A 97 11.99 -8.75 -1.61
CA ILE A 97 11.10 -9.70 -2.29
C ILE A 97 11.84 -10.33 -3.46
#